data_AF-A0A4U3CI06-F1
#
_entry.id   AF-A0A4U3CI06-F1
#
_cell.length_a   1.000
_cell.length_b   1.000
_cell.length_c   1.000
_cell.angle_alpha   90.00
_cell.angle_beta   90.00
_cell.angle_gamma   90.00
#
_symmetry.space_group_name_H-M   'P 1'
#
loop_
_entity.id
_entity.type
_entity.pdbx_description
1 polymer ?
#
loop_
_entity_poly.entity_id
_entity_poly.type
_entity_poly.pdbx_seq_one_letter_code
_entity_poly.pdbx_strand_id
1 'polypeptide(L)'
;MACRRPVDAVGLMGWCGAINYRRPAEVSVVLRSWEDRLGVIPVALGFASLTLLVTCPPTSQDDALHVAAEVAALCPDALWQPESLPPYVERPCTLEALAADLVKQPIWRLWWD
;
A
#
# COMPACT_ATOMS: atom_id res chain seq x y z
N MET A 1 19.08 1.89 -15.08
CA MET A 1 19.29 2.46 -13.73
C MET A 1 19.35 1.31 -12.75
N ALA A 2 20.34 1.30 -11.84
CA ALA A 2 20.40 0.29 -10.78
C ALA A 2 19.72 0.85 -9.51
N CYS A 3 18.94 0.01 -8.85
CA CYS A 3 18.15 0.36 -7.69
C CYS A 3 18.75 -0.33 -6.47
N ARG A 4 19.13 0.41 -5.41
CA ARG A 4 19.70 -0.22 -4.20
C ARG A 4 18.64 -0.85 -3.30
N ARG A 5 17.37 -0.39 -3.42
CA ARG A 5 16.19 -0.87 -2.70
C ARG A 5 15.04 -1.11 -3.68
N PRO A 6 14.32 -2.24 -3.65
CA PRO A 6 13.20 -2.48 -4.57
C PRO A 6 12.16 -1.34 -4.60
N VAL A 7 11.86 -0.73 -3.45
CA VAL A 7 10.89 0.37 -3.31
C VAL A 7 11.26 1.66 -4.05
N ASP A 8 12.54 1.84 -4.40
CA ASP A 8 13.00 3.00 -5.18
C ASP A 8 12.61 2.92 -6.66
N ALA A 9 12.27 1.72 -7.14
CA ALA A 9 11.89 1.50 -8.53
C ALA A 9 10.63 2.31 -8.90
N VAL A 10 9.69 2.48 -7.97
CA VAL A 10 8.46 3.26 -8.18
C VAL A 10 8.77 4.71 -8.54
N GLY A 11 9.67 5.34 -7.77
CA GLY A 11 10.11 6.71 -8.01
C GLY A 11 10.99 6.83 -9.26
N LEU A 12 11.94 5.92 -9.45
CA LEU A 12 12.88 5.93 -10.57
C LEU A 12 12.21 5.68 -11.93
N MET A 13 11.16 4.86 -11.98
CA MET A 13 10.37 4.65 -13.21
C MET A 13 9.40 5.79 -13.48
N GLY A 14 9.20 6.71 -12.53
CA GLY A 14 8.22 7.79 -12.66
C GLY A 14 6.78 7.28 -12.73
N TRP A 15 6.44 6.24 -11.97
CA TRP A 15 5.10 5.64 -12.00
C TRP A 15 4.02 6.62 -11.53
N CYS A 16 3.10 6.96 -12.42
CA CYS A 16 2.05 7.95 -12.20
C CYS A 16 0.71 7.37 -11.70
N GLY A 17 0.65 6.13 -11.21
CA GLY A 17 -0.63 5.54 -10.80
C GLY A 17 -1.31 6.25 -9.63
N ALA A 18 -0.55 6.96 -8.79
CA ALA A 18 -1.09 7.78 -7.69
C ALA A 18 -1.27 9.27 -8.04
N ILE A 19 -1.28 9.65 -9.33
CA ILE A 19 -1.12 11.05 -9.79
C ILE A 19 -2.16 12.04 -9.24
N ASN A 20 -3.37 11.56 -8.92
CA ASN A 20 -4.42 12.39 -8.32
C ASN A 20 -4.04 12.89 -6.91
N TYR A 21 -3.13 12.19 -6.23
CA TYR A 21 -2.81 12.43 -4.82
C TYR A 21 -1.32 12.64 -4.55
N ARG A 22 -0.42 11.94 -5.23
CA ARG A 22 0.99 11.84 -4.87
C ARG A 22 1.90 11.84 -6.09
N ARG A 23 3.11 12.36 -5.90
CA ARG A 23 4.21 12.21 -6.88
C ARG A 23 4.90 10.85 -6.70
N PRO A 24 5.47 10.25 -7.75
CA PRO A 24 6.16 8.95 -7.66
C PRO A 24 7.26 8.92 -6.58
N ALA A 25 7.99 10.03 -6.41
CA ALA A 25 9.02 10.17 -5.39
C ALA A 25 8.46 10.15 -3.95
N GLU A 26 7.28 10.73 -3.72
CA GLU A 26 6.63 10.73 -2.41
C GLU A 26 6.16 9.33 -2.03
N VAL A 27 5.59 8.60 -2.99
CA VAL A 27 5.23 7.18 -2.81
C VAL A 27 6.47 6.38 -2.43
N SER A 28 7.57 6.52 -3.17
CA SER A 28 8.82 5.83 -2.88
C SER A 28 9.37 6.13 -1.48
N VAL A 29 9.28 7.38 -1.01
CA VAL A 29 9.71 7.76 0.36
C VAL A 29 8.89 7.04 1.43
N VAL A 30 7.58 6.97 1.29
CA VAL A 30 6.71 6.24 2.25
C VAL A 30 7.02 4.74 2.20
N LEU A 31 7.20 4.17 1.01
CA LEU A 31 7.54 2.76 0.86
C LEU A 31 8.89 2.40 1.50
N ARG A 32 9.88 3.31 1.53
CA ARG A 32 11.13 3.07 2.29
C ARG A 32 10.89 2.90 3.79
N SER A 33 10.02 3.73 4.37
CA SER A 33 9.64 3.60 5.79
C SER A 33 8.93 2.28 6.07
N TRP A 34 8.11 1.82 5.13
CA TRP A 34 7.46 0.51 5.21
C TRP A 34 8.43 -0.65 4.95
N GLU A 35 9.42 -0.48 4.07
CA GLU A 35 10.44 -1.50 3.79
C GLU A 35 11.26 -1.76 5.05
N ASP A 36 11.69 -0.70 5.74
CA ASP A 36 12.49 -0.81 6.95
C ASP A 36 11.73 -1.46 8.13
N ARG A 37 10.40 -1.25 8.25
CA ARG A 37 9.58 -1.76 9.37
C ARG A 37 8.85 -3.06 9.08
N LEU A 38 8.33 -3.21 7.86
CA LEU A 38 7.39 -4.26 7.47
C LEU A 38 7.94 -5.14 6.33
N GLY A 39 9.10 -4.78 5.77
CA GLY A 39 9.73 -5.48 4.66
C GLY A 39 8.89 -5.46 3.38
N VAL A 40 8.26 -4.32 3.07
CA VAL A 40 7.45 -4.21 1.85
C VAL A 40 8.31 -4.25 0.59
N ILE A 41 7.86 -5.00 -0.42
CA ILE A 41 8.50 -5.15 -1.72
C ILE A 41 7.45 -4.90 -2.81
N PRO A 42 7.66 -3.95 -3.73
CA PRO A 42 6.80 -3.82 -4.90
C PRO A 42 6.94 -5.03 -5.81
N VAL A 43 5.83 -5.69 -6.12
CA VAL A 43 5.79 -6.88 -6.99
C VAL A 43 5.00 -6.66 -8.28
N ALA A 44 4.11 -5.67 -8.32
CA ALA A 44 3.42 -5.27 -9.54
C ALA A 44 3.04 -3.79 -9.52
N LEU A 45 3.10 -3.16 -10.69
CA LEU A 45 2.61 -1.81 -10.97
C LEU A 45 1.57 -1.90 -12.09
N GLY A 46 0.33 -1.52 -11.77
CA GLY A 46 -0.76 -1.35 -12.73
C GLY A 46 -0.89 0.09 -13.19
N PHE A 47 -1.97 0.37 -13.93
CA PHE A 47 -2.31 1.72 -14.38
C PHE A 47 -2.47 2.68 -13.19
N ALA A 48 -3.28 2.28 -12.22
CA ALA A 48 -3.62 3.04 -11.02
C ALA A 48 -3.42 2.21 -9.74
N SER A 49 -2.78 1.04 -9.80
CA SER A 49 -2.59 0.15 -8.65
C SER A 49 -1.14 -0.28 -8.41
N LEU A 50 -0.82 -0.50 -7.15
CA LEU A 50 0.48 -0.99 -6.66
C LEU A 50 0.23 -2.23 -5.81
N THR A 51 0.88 -3.34 -6.16
CA THR A 51 0.86 -4.55 -5.33
C THR A 51 2.17 -4.69 -4.58
N LEU A 52 2.06 -4.86 -3.27
CA LEU A 52 3.16 -5.03 -2.33
C LEU A 52 3.11 -6.43 -1.74
N LEU A 53 4.27 -7.09 -1.69
CA LEU A 53 4.53 -8.19 -0.76
C LEU A 53 5.00 -7.59 0.57
N VAL A 54 4.47 -8.06 1.70
CA VAL A 54 4.80 -7.60 3.05
C VAL A 54 5.32 -8.79 3.84
N THR A 55 6.61 -8.80 4.17
CA THR A 55 7.25 -9.94 4.83
C THR A 55 7.03 -9.96 6.34
N CYS A 56 6.73 -8.81 6.94
CA CYS A 56 6.45 -8.65 8.36
C CYS A 56 5.12 -7.89 8.55
N PRO A 57 3.97 -8.49 8.18
CA PRO A 57 2.67 -7.83 8.32
C PRO A 57 2.32 -7.61 9.80
N PRO A 58 1.52 -6.59 10.13
CA PRO A 58 1.07 -6.37 11.51
C PRO A 58 0.31 -7.59 12.02
N THR A 59 0.60 -8.01 13.25
CA THR A 59 0.04 -9.25 13.82
C THR A 59 -1.17 -9.03 14.71
N SER A 60 -1.40 -7.78 15.14
CA SER A 60 -2.50 -7.38 16.01
C SER A 60 -3.32 -6.24 15.37
N GLN A 61 -4.57 -6.09 15.82
CA GLN A 61 -5.46 -5.02 15.36
C GLN A 61 -4.91 -3.62 15.68
N ASP A 62 -4.34 -3.45 16.88
CA ASP A 62 -3.82 -2.16 17.33
C ASP A 62 -2.59 -1.73 16.51
N ASP A 63 -1.68 -2.67 16.21
CA ASP A 63 -0.55 -2.40 15.32
C ASP A 63 -1.02 -2.06 13.91
N ALA A 64 -2.01 -2.81 13.42
CA ALA A 64 -2.59 -2.60 12.10
C ALA A 64 -3.33 -1.27 11.98
N LEU A 65 -3.86 -0.70 13.08
CA LEU A 65 -4.56 0.58 13.05
C LEU A 65 -3.64 1.75 12.68
N HIS A 66 -2.41 1.75 13.21
CA HIS A 66 -1.40 2.75 12.83
C HIS A 66 -1.02 2.60 11.36
N VAL A 67 -0.78 1.37 10.91
CA VAL A 67 -0.46 1.08 9.50
C VAL A 67 -1.62 1.46 8.58
N ALA A 68 -2.87 1.19 8.98
CA ALA A 68 -4.07 1.57 8.23
C ALA A 68 -4.18 3.08 8.06
N ALA A 69 -3.84 3.86 9.09
CA ALA A 69 -3.79 5.32 8.99
C ALA A 69 -2.72 5.78 7.99
N GLU A 70 -1.55 5.15 7.98
CA GLU A 70 -0.50 5.44 7.00
C GLU A 70 -0.93 5.05 5.57
N VAL A 71 -1.58 3.89 5.40
CA VAL A 71 -2.12 3.43 4.11
C VAL A 71 -3.18 4.41 3.61
N ALA A 72 -4.14 4.80 4.45
CA ALA A 72 -5.16 5.79 4.11
C ALA A 72 -4.56 7.17 3.77
N ALA A 73 -3.48 7.57 4.46
CA ALA A 73 -2.78 8.81 4.17
C ALA A 73 -2.03 8.76 2.83
N LEU A 74 -1.46 7.61 2.44
CA LEU A 74 -0.80 7.46 1.15
C LEU A 74 -1.79 7.24 0.00
N CYS A 75 -2.84 6.47 0.27
CA CYS A 75 -3.84 5.95 -0.65
C CYS A 75 -5.24 6.13 -0.05
N PRO A 76 -5.85 7.32 -0.14
CA PRO A 76 -7.17 7.58 0.44
C PRO A 76 -8.25 6.62 -0.05
N ASP A 77 -8.18 6.21 -1.32
CA ASP A 77 -9.14 5.29 -1.94
C ASP A 77 -9.10 3.89 -1.32
N ALA A 78 -7.99 3.53 -0.66
CA ALA A 78 -7.89 2.28 0.08
C ALA A 78 -8.85 2.21 1.27
N LEU A 79 -9.42 3.33 1.74
CA LEU A 79 -10.50 3.33 2.75
C LEU A 79 -11.83 2.88 2.16
N TRP A 80 -12.14 3.34 0.95
CA TRP A 80 -13.44 3.12 0.31
C TRP A 80 -13.54 1.70 -0.20
N GLN A 81 -12.54 1.20 -0.93
CA GLN A 81 -12.47 -0.18 -1.42
C GLN A 81 -11.02 -0.58 -1.76
N PRO A 82 -10.53 -1.76 -1.34
CA PRO A 82 -9.38 -2.37 -2.00
C PRO A 82 -9.79 -2.83 -3.40
N GLU A 83 -8.88 -2.86 -4.37
CA GLU A 83 -9.12 -3.53 -5.65
C GLU A 83 -9.16 -5.05 -5.39
N SER A 84 -10.27 -5.56 -4.85
CA SER A 84 -10.45 -6.95 -4.48
C SER A 84 -10.68 -7.81 -5.71
N LEU A 85 -9.95 -8.92 -5.82
CA LEU A 85 -10.30 -9.97 -6.78
C LEU A 85 -11.72 -10.49 -6.43
N PRO A 86 -12.57 -10.79 -7.42
CA PRO A 86 -13.91 -11.31 -7.17
C PRO A 86 -13.92 -12.54 -6.25
N PRO A 87 -14.95 -12.70 -5.38
CA PRO A 87 -16.12 -11.83 -5.23
C PRO A 87 -15.83 -10.56 -4.43
N TYR A 88 -16.42 -9.45 -4.85
CA TYR A 88 -16.36 -8.18 -4.13
C TYR A 88 -17.09 -8.30 -2.78
N VAL A 89 -16.41 -7.94 -1.71
CA VAL A 89 -16.97 -7.90 -0.35
C VAL A 89 -16.95 -6.45 0.11
N GLU A 90 -18.14 -5.89 0.37
CA GLU A 90 -18.24 -4.55 0.94
C GLU A 90 -17.59 -4.52 2.33
N ARG A 91 -16.86 -3.43 2.57
CA ARG A 91 -16.22 -3.14 3.85
C ARG A 91 -16.60 -1.73 4.29
N PRO A 92 -16.84 -1.50 5.59
CA PRO A 92 -17.00 -0.15 6.11
C PRO A 92 -15.82 0.76 5.75
N CYS A 93 -16.10 2.03 5.43
CA CYS A 93 -15.09 3.05 5.18
C CYS A 93 -14.53 3.60 6.50
N THR A 94 -13.82 2.74 7.25
CA THR A 94 -13.20 3.10 8.54
C THR A 94 -11.78 2.55 8.64
N LEU A 95 -10.97 3.16 9.51
CA LEU A 95 -9.59 2.72 9.75
C LEU A 95 -9.54 1.34 10.40
N GLU A 96 -10.50 1.02 11.26
CA GLU A 96 -10.59 -0.28 11.93
C GLU A 96 -10.87 -1.40 10.94
N ALA A 97 -11.73 -1.14 9.96
CA ALA A 97 -12.04 -2.10 8.92
C ALA A 97 -10.84 -2.31 7.99
N LEU A 98 -10.13 -1.24 7.61
CA LEU A 98 -8.88 -1.35 6.87
C LEU A 98 -7.80 -2.06 7.66
N ALA A 99 -7.64 -1.76 8.94
CA ALA A 99 -6.69 -2.43 9.82
C ALA A 99 -6.93 -3.94 9.87
N ALA A 100 -8.19 -4.36 9.98
CA ALA A 100 -8.55 -5.78 10.00
C ALA A 100 -8.09 -6.52 8.74
N ASP A 101 -8.18 -5.88 7.56
CA ASP A 101 -7.70 -6.47 6.29
C ASP A 101 -6.17 -6.56 6.19
N LEU A 102 -5.45 -5.71 6.94
CA LEU A 102 -3.99 -5.69 6.93
C LEU A 102 -3.38 -6.71 7.91
N VAL A 103 -4.12 -7.14 8.93
CA VAL A 103 -3.63 -8.08 9.94
C VAL A 103 -3.23 -9.40 9.29
N LYS A 104 -1.95 -9.78 9.46
CA LYS A 104 -1.34 -11.00 8.92
C LYS A 104 -1.47 -11.15 7.39
N GLN A 105 -1.82 -10.08 6.69
CA GLN A 105 -2.03 -10.10 5.25
C GLN A 105 -0.70 -9.81 4.53
N PRO A 106 -0.13 -10.78 3.80
CA PRO A 106 1.19 -10.63 3.18
C PRO A 106 1.14 -9.91 1.82
N ILE A 107 -0.04 -9.75 1.23
CA ILE A 107 -0.20 -9.08 -0.07
C ILE A 107 -1.15 -7.90 0.10
N TRP A 108 -0.64 -6.70 -0.15
CA TRP A 108 -1.45 -5.48 -0.17
C TRP A 108 -1.59 -4.98 -1.58
N ARG A 109 -2.82 -4.65 -1.96
CA ARG A 109 -3.13 -4.07 -3.25
C ARG A 109 -3.76 -2.70 -3.02
N LEU A 110 -3.02 -1.68 -3.40
CA LEU A 110 -3.42 -0.29 -3.28
C LEU A 110 -3.85 0.20 -4.66
N TRP A 111 -4.95 0.94 -4.72
CA TRP A 111 -5.53 1.48 -5.95
C TRP A 111 -5.89 2.94 -5.73
N TRP A 112 -5.50 3.79 -6.67
CA TRP A 112 -5.76 5.22 -6.69
C TRP A 112 -6.56 5.55 -7.96
N ASP A 113 -7.81 6.00 -7.84
CA ASP A 113 -8.61 6.49 -8.97
C ASP A 113 -9.66 7.50 -8.48
#